data_AF-A0AAE3DY49-F1
#
_entry.id   AF-A0AAE3DY49-F1
#
_cell.length_a   1.000
_cell.length_b   1.000
_cell.length_c   1.000
_cell.angle_alpha   90.00
_cell.angle_beta   90.00
_cell.angle_gamma   90.00
#
_symmetry.space_group_name_H-M   'P 1'
#
loop_
_entity.id
_entity.type
_entity.pdbx_description
1 polymer ?
#
loop_
_entity_poly.entity_id
_entity_poly.type
_entity_poly.pdbx_seq_one_letter_code
_entity_poly.pdbx_strand_id
1 'polypeptide(L)'
;METIPKAKEVDERDVTTMLYCEENEEYYSTVDDFAEDFMYNHSELFDALGIRPTRLWVASEEKIHIDADEIVLDACSVLGEDTEYVCDNDSLQKLLDDWCEEQTATTTYYPCYKEYVVVNWDKYIEEG
;
A
#
# COMPACT_ATOMS: atom_id res chain seq x y z
N MET A 1 5.27 11.00 23.86
CA MET A 1 5.36 9.54 24.06
C MET A 1 4.44 8.93 23.03
N GLU A 2 4.94 8.73 21.82
CA GLU A 2 4.19 7.98 20.80
C GLU A 2 4.18 6.53 21.24
N THR A 3 2.98 6.05 21.54
CA THR A 3 2.74 4.63 21.78
C THR A 3 3.06 3.90 20.49
N ILE A 4 4.09 3.05 20.51
CA ILE A 4 4.36 2.06 19.47
C ILE A 4 3.02 1.33 19.22
N PRO A 5 2.50 1.31 17.98
CA PRO A 5 1.31 0.52 17.70
C PRO A 5 1.64 -0.93 18.03
N LYS A 6 0.83 -1.57 18.89
CA LYS A 6 0.86 -3.03 18.95
C LYS A 6 0.30 -3.51 17.63
N ALA A 7 1.17 -3.97 16.74
CA ALA A 7 0.75 -4.54 15.48
C ALA A 7 -0.15 -5.75 15.73
N LYS A 8 -1.18 -5.89 14.91
CA LYS A 8 -2.20 -6.93 15.05
C LYS A 8 -1.93 -8.03 14.01
N GLU A 9 -1.92 -9.27 14.49
CA GLU A 9 -1.93 -10.44 13.61
C GLU A 9 -3.27 -10.56 12.90
N VAL A 10 -3.25 -10.81 11.60
CA VAL A 10 -4.43 -11.06 10.78
C VAL A 10 -4.25 -12.33 9.96
N ASP A 11 -5.37 -12.96 9.61
CA ASP A 11 -5.37 -14.06 8.65
C ASP A 11 -5.15 -13.50 7.25
N GLU A 12 -4.32 -14.15 6.43
CA GLU A 12 -4.07 -13.75 5.04
C GLU A 12 -5.37 -13.57 4.25
N ARG A 13 -6.40 -14.39 4.54
CA ARG A 13 -7.69 -14.33 3.85
C ARG A 13 -8.47 -13.05 4.12
N ASP A 14 -8.12 -12.31 5.17
CA ASP A 14 -8.72 -11.03 5.52
C ASP A 14 -7.95 -9.84 4.90
N VAL A 15 -6.82 -10.10 4.23
CA VAL A 15 -5.98 -9.07 3.59
C VAL A 15 -6.54 -8.72 2.21
N THR A 16 -6.80 -7.43 1.99
CA THR A 16 -7.32 -6.91 0.71
C THR A 16 -6.27 -6.16 -0.11
N THR A 17 -5.05 -6.02 0.41
CA THR A 17 -3.92 -5.28 -0.20
C THR A 17 -2.71 -6.20 -0.34
N MET A 18 -1.55 -5.67 -0.77
CA MET A 18 -0.31 -6.45 -0.84
C MET A 18 0.32 -6.70 0.54
N LEU A 19 1.19 -7.70 0.61
CA LEU A 19 2.02 -8.04 1.75
C LEU A 19 3.44 -7.52 1.53
N TYR A 20 4.03 -6.87 2.52
CA TYR A 20 5.38 -6.29 2.47
C TYR A 20 6.34 -7.08 3.36
N CYS A 21 7.49 -7.47 2.80
CA CYS A 21 8.58 -8.10 3.53
C CYS A 21 9.66 -7.05 3.86
N GLU A 22 9.98 -6.90 5.15
CA GLU A 22 10.97 -5.89 5.62
C GLU A 22 12.40 -6.32 5.27
N GLU A 23 12.67 -7.62 5.24
CA GLU A 23 14.01 -8.18 5.07
C GLU A 23 14.56 -8.07 3.65
N ASN A 24 13.69 -8.04 2.63
CA ASN A 24 14.08 -7.86 1.24
C ASN A 24 13.46 -6.62 0.56
N GLU A 25 12.64 -5.85 1.29
CA GLU A 25 11.99 -4.64 0.81
C GLU A 25 11.03 -4.85 -0.38
N GLU A 26 10.46 -6.05 -0.53
CA GLU A 26 9.56 -6.42 -1.64
C GLU A 26 8.09 -6.62 -1.23
N TYR A 27 7.21 -6.64 -2.23
CA TYR A 27 5.76 -6.80 -2.08
C TYR A 27 5.25 -8.05 -2.76
N TYR A 28 4.33 -8.75 -2.10
CA TYR A 28 3.78 -10.03 -2.52
C TYR A 28 2.26 -10.03 -2.44
N SER A 29 1.61 -10.80 -3.31
CA SER A 29 0.15 -10.93 -3.27
C SER A 29 -0.30 -11.92 -2.20
N THR A 30 0.54 -12.93 -1.92
CA THR A 30 0.28 -13.99 -0.94
C THR A 30 1.56 -14.39 -0.20
N VAL A 31 1.40 -15.08 0.93
CA VAL A 31 2.48 -15.73 1.70
C VAL A 31 3.12 -16.84 0.86
N ASP A 32 2.35 -17.54 0.02
CA ASP A 32 2.87 -18.57 -0.89
C ASP A 32 3.79 -17.94 -1.97
N ASP A 33 3.36 -16.86 -2.63
CA ASP A 33 4.21 -16.13 -3.60
C ASP A 33 5.51 -15.64 -2.95
N PHE A 34 5.40 -15.11 -1.72
CA PHE A 34 6.55 -14.70 -0.94
C PHE A 34 7.49 -15.87 -0.64
N ALA A 35 6.98 -16.98 -0.12
CA ALA A 35 7.80 -18.10 0.31
C ALA A 35 8.58 -18.71 -0.86
N GLU A 36 7.92 -18.88 -2.02
CA GLU A 36 8.58 -19.32 -3.24
C GLU A 36 9.68 -18.34 -3.67
N ASP A 37 9.36 -17.06 -3.83
CA ASP A 37 10.31 -16.04 -4.25
C ASP A 37 11.51 -15.93 -3.28
N PHE A 38 11.24 -15.92 -1.97
CA PHE A 38 12.28 -15.80 -0.96
C PHE A 38 13.23 -17.01 -0.95
N MET A 39 12.71 -18.22 -1.17
CA MET A 39 13.54 -19.42 -1.25
C MET A 39 14.40 -19.47 -2.52
N TYR A 40 13.89 -18.98 -3.67
CA TYR A 40 14.64 -19.04 -4.93
C TYR A 40 15.55 -17.84 -5.16
N ASN A 41 15.02 -16.63 -4.98
CA ASN A 41 15.69 -15.37 -5.33
C ASN A 41 16.42 -14.74 -4.13
N HIS A 42 16.03 -15.09 -2.90
CA HIS A 42 16.67 -14.62 -1.66
C HIS A 42 17.32 -15.75 -0.85
N SER A 43 17.72 -16.83 -1.54
CA SER A 43 18.39 -18.01 -0.92
C SER A 43 19.65 -17.66 -0.12
N GLU A 44 20.37 -16.58 -0.45
CA GLU A 44 21.51 -16.12 0.36
C GLU A 44 21.06 -15.65 1.76
N LEU A 45 19.93 -14.95 1.85
CA LEU A 45 19.34 -14.56 3.13
C LEU A 45 18.87 -15.82 3.89
N PHE A 46 18.22 -16.74 3.18
CA PHE A 46 17.61 -17.92 3.76
C PHE A 46 18.63 -18.99 4.21
N ASP A 47 19.49 -19.46 3.31
CA ASP A 47 20.42 -20.56 3.55
C ASP A 47 21.74 -20.11 4.18
N ALA A 48 22.32 -18.99 3.71
CA ALA A 48 23.64 -18.58 4.15
C ALA A 48 23.61 -17.74 5.44
N LEU A 49 22.60 -16.89 5.60
CA LEU A 49 22.42 -16.05 6.80
C LEU A 49 21.40 -16.63 7.79
N GLY A 50 20.61 -17.63 7.39
CA GLY A 50 19.59 -18.22 8.25
C GLY A 50 18.42 -17.28 8.55
N ILE A 51 18.23 -16.24 7.73
CA ILE A 51 17.15 -15.25 7.88
C ILE A 51 15.87 -15.87 7.34
N ARG A 52 14.88 -16.00 8.22
CA ARG A 52 13.55 -16.51 7.90
C ARG A 52 12.53 -15.49 8.37
N PRO A 53 12.04 -14.60 7.49
CA PRO A 53 11.03 -13.61 7.85
C PRO A 53 9.83 -14.32 8.47
N THR A 54 9.47 -13.96 9.70
CA THR A 54 8.38 -14.63 10.44
C THR A 54 7.03 -13.97 10.24
N ARG A 55 7.02 -12.83 9.54
CA ARG A 55 5.85 -11.99 9.30
C ARG A 55 5.97 -11.27 7.97
N LEU A 56 4.82 -10.95 7.39
CA LEU A 56 4.68 -9.97 6.31
C LEU A 56 3.72 -8.88 6.76
N TRP A 57 4.06 -7.63 6.48
CA TRP A 57 3.26 -6.47 6.85
C TRP A 57 2.14 -6.24 5.83
N VAL A 58 0.92 -6.00 6.29
CA VAL A 58 -0.18 -5.62 5.39
C VAL A 58 0.10 -4.21 4.86
N ALA A 59 0.31 -4.06 3.56
CA ALA A 59 0.60 -2.77 2.96
C ALA A 59 -0.64 -1.87 2.99
N SER A 60 -0.43 -0.57 3.14
CA SER A 60 -1.48 0.42 2.84
C SER A 60 -1.51 0.69 1.34
N GLU A 61 -2.71 0.89 0.80
CA GLU A 61 -2.87 1.42 -0.55
C GLU A 61 -3.17 2.92 -0.50
N GLU A 62 -2.55 3.67 -1.42
CA GLU A 62 -3.02 5.00 -1.79
C GLU A 62 -3.46 4.97 -3.25
N LYS A 63 -4.58 5.63 -3.52
CA LYS A 63 -5.16 5.80 -4.86
C LYS A 63 -4.91 7.22 -5.33
N ILE A 64 -4.92 7.40 -6.65
CA ILE A 64 -4.91 8.74 -7.25
C ILE A 64 -6.04 9.58 -6.65
N HIS A 65 -5.70 10.78 -6.24
CA HIS A 65 -6.63 11.79 -5.72
C HIS A 65 -6.27 13.13 -6.38
N ILE A 66 -7.29 13.86 -6.81
CA ILE A 66 -7.15 15.17 -7.42
C ILE A 66 -8.04 16.12 -6.64
N ASP A 67 -7.46 17.21 -6.15
CA ASP A 67 -8.15 18.23 -5.36
C ASP A 67 -8.76 19.29 -6.28
N ALA A 68 -10.09 19.39 -6.26
CA ALA A 68 -10.82 20.39 -6.99
C ALA A 68 -10.45 21.82 -6.56
N ASP A 69 -10.23 22.05 -5.26
CA ASP A 69 -9.90 23.38 -4.75
C ASP A 69 -8.56 23.87 -5.31
N GLU A 70 -7.55 23.01 -5.40
CA GLU A 70 -6.26 23.35 -6.02
C GLU A 70 -6.42 23.68 -7.51
N ILE A 71 -7.22 22.91 -8.25
CA ILE A 71 -7.47 23.15 -9.68
C ILE A 71 -8.19 24.49 -9.89
N VAL A 72 -9.23 24.76 -9.12
CA VAL A 72 -9.99 26.00 -9.28
C VAL A 72 -9.16 27.21 -8.83
N LEU A 73 -8.37 27.06 -7.76
CA LEU A 73 -7.42 28.11 -7.34
C LEU A 73 -6.41 28.45 -8.43
N ASP A 74 -5.80 27.43 -9.06
CA ASP A 74 -4.87 27.62 -10.18
C ASP A 74 -5.57 28.29 -11.38
N ALA A 75 -6.76 27.81 -11.75
CA ALA A 75 -7.54 28.36 -12.86
C ALA A 75 -7.94 29.83 -12.64
N CYS A 76 -8.23 30.21 -11.39
CA CYS A 76 -8.62 31.56 -11.03
C CYS A 76 -7.44 32.49 -10.70
N SER A 77 -6.21 31.96 -10.62
CA SER A 77 -5.01 32.73 -10.27
C SER A 77 -4.71 33.93 -11.17
N VAL A 78 -5.25 33.91 -12.40
CA VAL A 78 -5.10 34.98 -13.41
C VAL A 78 -6.26 35.97 -13.45
N LEU A 79 -7.32 35.72 -12.67
CA LEU A 79 -8.49 36.60 -12.59
C LEU A 79 -8.18 37.77 -11.65
N GLY A 80 -8.61 38.98 -12.04
CA GLY A 80 -8.30 40.21 -11.29
C GLY A 80 -8.93 40.25 -9.89
N GLU A 81 -8.43 41.13 -9.03
CA GLU A 81 -8.83 41.28 -7.61
C GLU A 81 -10.35 41.53 -7.39
N ASP A 82 -11.07 42.03 -8.42
CA ASP A 82 -12.51 42.32 -8.34
C ASP A 82 -13.42 41.12 -8.69
N THR A 83 -12.85 39.92 -8.89
CA THR A 83 -13.61 38.74 -9.32
C THR A 83 -14.22 38.03 -8.12
N GLU A 84 -15.56 37.92 -8.08
CA GLU A 84 -16.26 37.11 -7.08
C GLU A 84 -16.09 35.62 -7.41
N TYR A 85 -15.32 34.92 -6.58
CA TYR A 85 -15.07 33.49 -6.74
C TYR A 85 -16.30 32.69 -6.29
N VAL A 86 -17.14 32.29 -7.24
CA VAL A 86 -18.31 31.45 -7.01
C VAL A 86 -18.21 30.23 -7.92
N CYS A 87 -17.24 29.37 -7.61
CA CYS A 87 -17.04 28.11 -8.30
C CYS A 87 -17.74 26.98 -7.54
N ASP A 88 -18.37 26.08 -8.29
CA ASP A 88 -19.00 24.88 -7.76
C ASP A 88 -17.95 23.77 -7.59
N ASN A 89 -17.10 23.94 -6.57
CA ASN A 89 -15.98 23.04 -6.31
C ASN A 89 -16.47 21.64 -5.90
N ASP A 90 -17.62 21.56 -5.21
CA ASP A 90 -18.23 20.29 -4.83
C ASP A 90 -18.61 19.44 -6.06
N SER A 91 -19.24 20.05 -7.07
CA SER A 91 -19.58 19.34 -8.30
C SER A 91 -18.34 18.92 -9.09
N LEU A 92 -17.28 19.74 -9.09
CA LEU A 92 -16.02 19.38 -9.73
C LEU A 92 -15.33 18.23 -8.99
N GLN A 93 -15.26 18.28 -7.66
CA GLN A 93 -14.67 17.22 -6.84
C GLN A 93 -15.35 15.89 -7.10
N LYS A 94 -16.68 15.88 -7.17
CA LYS A 94 -17.43 14.66 -7.50
C LYS A 94 -17.05 14.07 -8.86
N LEU A 95 -16.89 14.91 -9.89
CA LEU A 95 -16.48 14.44 -11.22
C LEU A 95 -15.05 13.89 -11.22
N LEU A 96 -14.15 14.53 -10.46
CA LEU A 96 -12.77 14.08 -10.30
C LEU A 96 -12.70 12.75 -9.52
N ASP A 97 -13.48 12.61 -8.45
CA ASP A 97 -13.58 11.37 -7.66
C ASP A 97 -14.09 10.22 -8.53
N ASP A 98 -15.21 10.42 -9.25
CA ASP A 98 -15.77 9.43 -10.18
C ASP A 98 -14.71 9.02 -11.23
N TRP A 99 -13.96 9.98 -11.78
CA TRP A 99 -12.89 9.70 -12.74
C TRP A 99 -11.73 8.93 -12.10
N CYS A 100 -11.30 9.30 -10.89
CA CYS A 100 -10.23 8.62 -10.15
C CYS A 100 -10.58 7.16 -9.85
N GLU A 101 -11.85 6.87 -9.53
CA GLU A 101 -12.35 5.50 -9.29
C GLU A 101 -12.30 4.61 -10.54
N GLU A 102 -12.47 5.19 -11.74
CA GLU A 102 -12.40 4.45 -13.00
C GLU A 102 -10.96 4.08 -13.42
N GLN A 103 -9.94 4.67 -12.79
CA GLN A 103 -8.55 4.42 -13.19
C GLN A 103 -8.03 3.08 -12.66
N THR A 104 -7.47 2.28 -13.58
CA THR A 104 -6.77 1.04 -13.25
C THR A 104 -5.26 1.26 -13.18
N ALA A 105 -4.55 0.50 -12.34
CA ALA A 105 -3.08 0.59 -12.16
C ALA A 105 -2.56 1.93 -11.60
N THR A 106 -3.38 2.64 -10.83
CA THR A 106 -3.02 3.87 -10.10
C THR A 106 -2.80 3.64 -8.61
N THR A 107 -2.90 2.39 -8.15
CA THR A 107 -2.68 2.02 -6.75
C THR A 107 -1.19 1.96 -6.45
N THR A 108 -0.74 2.77 -5.50
CA THR A 108 0.62 2.66 -4.93
C THR A 108 0.51 2.01 -3.55
N TYR A 109 1.38 1.02 -3.29
CA TYR A 109 1.44 0.33 -2.01
C TYR A 109 2.60 0.88 -1.18
N TYR A 110 2.38 0.99 0.12
CA TYR A 110 3.37 1.46 1.09
C TYR A 110 3.47 0.50 2.29
N PRO A 111 4.65 0.38 2.93
CA PRO A 111 4.78 -0.42 4.14
C PRO A 111 3.90 0.15 5.26
N CYS A 112 3.11 -0.71 5.91
CA CYS A 112 2.26 -0.31 7.02
C CYS A 112 2.44 -1.27 8.21
N TYR A 113 3.01 -0.74 9.30
CA TYR A 113 3.40 -1.51 10.48
C TYR A 113 2.26 -1.70 11.51
N LYS A 114 1.01 -1.75 11.03
CA LYS A 114 -0.20 -1.86 11.87
C LYS A 114 -0.74 -3.28 11.94
N GLU A 115 -0.70 -4.01 10.84
CA GLU A 115 -1.19 -5.38 10.73
C GLU A 115 -0.15 -6.26 10.04
N TYR A 116 -0.09 -7.53 10.41
CA TYR A 116 0.84 -8.50 9.83
C TYR A 116 0.21 -9.88 9.70
N VAL A 117 0.70 -10.64 8.74
CA VAL A 117 0.42 -12.07 8.55
C VAL A 117 1.63 -12.87 9.00
N VAL A 118 1.42 -14.01 9.65
CA VAL A 118 2.51 -14.92 10.07
C VAL A 118 2.96 -15.81 8.91
N VAL A 119 4.27 -15.93 8.72
CA VAL A 119 4.85 -16.89 7.78
C VAL A 119 5.13 -18.19 8.51
N ASN A 120 4.44 -19.26 8.11
CA ASN A 120 4.70 -20.60 8.64
C ASN A 120 5.66 -21.37 7.73
N TRP A 121 6.97 -21.23 7.99
CA TRP A 121 8.02 -21.90 7.21
C TRP A 121 7.97 -23.44 7.27
N ASP A 122 7.38 -24.03 8.31
CA ASP A 122 7.26 -25.49 8.42
C ASP A 122 6.47 -26.07 7.23
N LYS A 123 5.53 -25.29 6.66
CA LYS A 123 4.77 -25.66 5.44
C LYS A 123 5.68 -25.89 4.23
N TYR A 124 6.77 -25.16 4.10
CA TYR A 124 7.61 -25.15 2.90
C TYR A 124 8.90 -25.97 3.06
N ILE A 125 9.36 -26.16 4.30
CA ILE A 125 10.58 -26.92 4.60
C ILE A 125 10.31 -28.43 4.66
N GLU A 126 9.10 -28.88 5.01
CA GLU A 126 8.76 -30.31 5.04
C GLU A 126 8.54 -30.95 3.65
N GLU A 127 8.45 -30.16 2.58
CA GLU A 127 8.28 -30.65 1.20
C GLU A 127 9.60 -30.78 0.41
N GLY A 128 10.76 -30.62 1.07
CA GLY A 128 12.12 -30.72 0.47
C GLY A 128 12.78 -32.09 0.58
#